data_AF-A0A101W9G7-F1
#
_entry.id   AF-A0A101W9G7-F1
#
_cell.length_a   1.000
_cell.length_b   1.000
_cell.length_c   1.000
_cell.angle_alpha   90.00
_cell.angle_beta   90.00
_cell.angle_gamma   90.00
#
_symmetry.space_group_name_H-M   'P 1'
#
loop_
_entity.id
_entity.type
_entity.pdbx_description
1 polymer ?
#
loop_
_entity_poly.entity_id
_entity_poly.type
_entity_poly.pdbx_seq_one_letter_code
_entity_poly.pdbx_strand_id
1 'polypeptide(L)'
;MRPKDVIATFNWDPFLWLAAERNAATCETPQLAFLHGNVAVGYCPNHPVKGRISTRCHQCGEPYRTTKLLYPVTSKNYASNAFIDAEWSALRNRLPHAFLLTIFGYGAPSSDSEAVELMKCAWGTTEDRRFEQTEIVDIRDPDDLEETWKPFIHTHHVDMFHDLFDTFLLSHPRRSIEAALKQYLEAKFISENRAPRGCSLLELQSWHRALAEIERAHRST
;
A
#
# COMPACT_ATOMS: atom_id res chain seq x y z
N MET A 1 6.48 -5.01 5.09
CA MET A 1 5.22 -5.56 4.54
C MET A 1 5.49 -6.92 3.90
N ARG A 2 4.43 -7.71 3.66
CA ARG A 2 4.39 -9.10 3.17
C ARG A 2 3.34 -9.25 2.05
N PRO A 3 3.28 -10.39 1.34
CA PRO A 3 2.33 -10.62 0.23
C PRO A 3 0.84 -10.47 0.55
N LYS A 4 0.46 -10.52 1.84
CA LYS A 4 -0.92 -10.28 2.27
C LYS A 4 -1.29 -8.79 2.26
N ASP A 5 -0.29 -7.92 2.38
CA ASP A 5 -0.43 -6.47 2.42
C ASP A 5 -0.49 -5.88 1.00
N VAL A 6 -1.09 -4.71 0.86
CA VAL A 6 -1.23 -3.98 -0.40
C VAL A 6 -0.68 -2.57 -0.26
N ILE A 7 0.11 -2.12 -1.24
CA ILE A 7 0.44 -0.70 -1.43
C ILE A 7 -0.30 -0.23 -2.68
N ALA A 8 -1.26 0.66 -2.51
CA ALA A 8 -1.90 1.35 -3.62
C ALA A 8 -1.28 2.73 -3.82
N THR A 9 -1.03 3.11 -5.07
CA THR A 9 -0.44 4.41 -5.41
C THR A 9 -1.18 5.10 -6.53
N PHE A 10 -1.32 6.41 -6.39
CA PHE A 10 -1.78 7.33 -7.42
C PHE A 10 -0.62 7.85 -8.30
N ASN A 11 0.62 7.53 -7.93
CA ASN A 11 1.79 7.97 -8.68
C ASN A 11 2.00 7.11 -9.93
N TRP A 12 2.23 7.79 -11.04
CA TRP A 12 2.54 7.19 -12.34
C TRP A 12 4.04 6.93 -12.52
N ASP A 13 4.89 7.52 -11.66
CA ASP A 13 6.35 7.35 -11.68
C ASP A 13 6.78 5.90 -11.37
N PRO A 14 7.98 5.46 -11.77
CA PRO A 14 8.36 4.06 -11.69
C PRO A 14 8.92 3.65 -10.31
N PHE A 15 9.06 4.56 -9.34
CA PHE A 15 9.91 4.33 -8.18
C PHE A 15 9.41 3.20 -7.30
N LEU A 16 8.10 3.09 -7.07
CA LEU A 16 7.53 2.01 -6.27
C LEU A 16 7.76 0.63 -6.92
N TRP A 17 7.57 0.52 -8.24
CA TRP A 17 7.85 -0.72 -8.98
C TRP A 17 9.33 -1.08 -8.90
N LEU A 18 10.22 -0.12 -9.20
CA LEU A 18 11.67 -0.34 -9.17
C LEU A 18 12.16 -0.72 -7.77
N ALA A 19 11.58 -0.12 -6.73
CA ALA A 19 11.89 -0.48 -5.35
C ALA A 19 11.46 -1.92 -5.05
N ALA A 20 10.28 -2.35 -5.47
CA ALA A 20 9.83 -3.73 -5.29
C ALA A 20 10.68 -4.72 -6.10
N GLU A 21 10.93 -4.44 -7.38
CA GLU A 21 11.76 -5.28 -8.27
C GLU A 21 13.17 -5.47 -7.69
N ARG A 22 13.82 -4.38 -7.25
CA ARG A 22 15.16 -4.40 -6.65
C ARG A 22 15.20 -5.17 -5.33
N ASN A 23 14.09 -5.26 -4.60
CA ASN A 23 14.02 -5.92 -3.29
C ASN A 23 13.37 -7.31 -3.33
N ALA A 24 12.84 -7.75 -4.47
CA ALA A 24 12.15 -9.03 -4.61
C ALA A 24 13.04 -10.25 -4.27
N ALA A 25 14.36 -10.14 -4.50
CA ALA A 25 15.33 -11.18 -4.12
C ALA A 25 15.68 -11.18 -2.62
N THR A 26 15.32 -10.13 -1.88
CA THR A 26 15.61 -10.02 -0.44
C THR A 26 14.55 -10.72 0.39
N CYS A 27 13.28 -10.42 0.11
CA CYS A 27 12.14 -11.01 0.79
C CYS A 27 10.88 -10.84 -0.07
N GLU A 28 9.84 -11.64 0.21
CA GLU A 28 8.55 -11.47 -0.43
C GLU A 28 8.00 -10.05 -0.20
N THR A 29 7.51 -9.42 -1.26
CA THR A 29 7.02 -8.03 -1.29
C THR A 29 5.49 -7.98 -1.13
N PRO A 30 4.92 -6.84 -0.70
CA PRO A 30 3.48 -6.62 -0.79
C PRO A 30 2.99 -6.60 -2.24
N GLN A 31 1.68 -6.73 -2.40
CA GLN A 31 1.04 -6.47 -3.68
C GLN A 31 1.04 -4.97 -3.95
N LEU A 32 1.28 -4.58 -5.20
CA LEU A 32 1.23 -3.17 -5.61
C LEU A 32 -0.03 -2.94 -6.43
N ALA A 33 -0.70 -1.80 -6.27
CA ALA A 33 -1.82 -1.35 -7.10
C ALA A 33 -1.54 0.05 -7.66
N PHE A 34 -1.57 0.21 -8.99
CA PHE A 34 -1.25 1.43 -9.72
C PHE A 34 -2.52 2.10 -10.23
N LEU A 35 -3.19 2.86 -9.37
CA LEU A 35 -4.57 3.36 -9.56
C LEU A 35 -4.71 4.36 -10.72
N HIS A 36 -3.61 4.98 -11.15
CA HIS A 36 -3.53 5.88 -12.30
C HIS A 36 -2.72 5.33 -13.48
N GLY A 37 -2.37 4.03 -13.46
CA GLY A 37 -1.37 3.49 -14.36
C GLY A 37 0.06 3.79 -13.88
N ASN A 38 1.05 3.31 -14.65
CA ASN A 38 2.46 3.48 -14.32
C ASN A 38 3.33 3.47 -15.59
N VAL A 39 4.39 4.28 -15.60
CA VAL A 39 5.30 4.40 -16.76
C VAL A 39 6.21 3.20 -16.96
N ALA A 40 6.44 2.36 -15.94
CA ALA A 40 7.30 1.17 -16.03
C ALA A 40 6.52 -0.14 -16.08
N VAL A 41 5.24 -0.13 -15.67
CA VAL A 41 4.39 -1.33 -15.58
C VAL A 41 3.47 -1.43 -16.79
N GLY A 42 3.39 -2.64 -17.32
CA GLY A 42 2.48 -3.05 -18.37
C GLY A 42 1.64 -4.26 -17.96
N TYR A 43 0.67 -4.62 -18.78
CA TYR A 43 -0.28 -5.68 -18.50
C TYR A 43 -0.41 -6.66 -19.67
N CYS A 44 -0.79 -7.90 -19.36
CA CYS A 44 -1.09 -8.90 -20.38
C CYS A 44 -2.58 -8.80 -20.74
N PRO A 45 -2.96 -8.67 -22.02
CA PRO A 45 -4.38 -8.64 -22.42
C PRO A 45 -5.12 -9.96 -22.17
N ASN A 46 -4.38 -11.07 -22.08
CA ASN A 46 -4.95 -12.42 -22.03
C ASN A 46 -4.92 -13.03 -20.61
N HIS A 47 -4.12 -12.47 -19.70
CA HIS A 47 -3.91 -13.03 -18.36
C HIS A 47 -3.94 -11.91 -17.32
N PRO A 48 -4.44 -12.16 -16.10
CA PRO A 48 -4.55 -11.16 -15.04
C PRO A 48 -3.19 -10.92 -14.35
N VAL A 49 -2.17 -10.58 -15.15
CA VAL A 49 -0.79 -10.40 -14.71
C VAL A 49 -0.22 -9.10 -15.26
N LYS A 50 0.62 -8.48 -14.45
CA LYS A 50 1.36 -7.26 -14.78
C LYS A 50 2.85 -7.47 -14.58
N GLY A 51 3.65 -6.69 -15.28
CA GLY A 51 5.09 -6.74 -15.18
C GLY A 51 5.73 -5.55 -15.87
N ARG A 52 7.05 -5.55 -15.92
CA ARG A 52 7.81 -4.45 -16.54
C ARG A 52 7.55 -4.42 -18.06
N ILE A 53 7.31 -3.24 -18.63
CA ILE A 53 6.94 -3.07 -20.06
C ILE A 53 7.97 -3.71 -21.01
N SER A 54 9.25 -3.69 -20.66
CA SER A 54 10.33 -4.28 -21.46
C SER A 54 10.45 -5.81 -21.34
N THR A 55 9.45 -6.48 -20.75
CA THR A 55 9.47 -7.92 -20.48
C THR A 55 8.21 -8.61 -21.05
N ARG A 56 8.13 -9.93 -20.85
CA ARG A 56 7.08 -10.78 -21.39
C ARG A 56 6.25 -11.40 -20.28
N CYS A 57 4.99 -11.66 -20.59
CA CYS A 57 4.09 -12.40 -19.73
C CYS A 57 4.68 -13.80 -19.46
N HIS A 58 4.78 -14.19 -18.18
CA HIS A 58 5.29 -15.50 -17.80
C HIS A 58 4.34 -16.66 -18.15
N GLN A 59 3.07 -16.36 -18.48
CA GLN A 59 2.06 -17.36 -18.81
C GLN A 59 1.98 -17.64 -20.32
N CYS A 60 2.01 -16.60 -21.17
CA CYS A 60 1.88 -16.77 -22.62
C CYS A 60 3.07 -16.28 -23.45
N GLY A 61 4.10 -15.69 -22.84
CA GLY A 61 5.28 -15.20 -23.56
C GLY A 61 5.06 -13.91 -24.37
N GLU A 62 3.83 -13.39 -24.45
CA GLU A 62 3.54 -12.13 -25.15
C GLU A 62 4.13 -10.93 -24.42
N PRO A 63 4.59 -9.88 -25.14
CA PRO A 63 5.06 -8.65 -24.51
C PRO A 63 3.97 -7.97 -23.68
N TYR A 64 4.36 -7.39 -22.55
CA TYR A 64 3.45 -6.55 -21.77
C TYR A 64 3.08 -5.29 -22.56
N ARG A 65 1.79 -4.92 -22.52
CA ARG A 65 1.30 -3.68 -23.14
C ARG A 65 1.37 -2.53 -22.14
N THR A 66 1.70 -1.35 -22.63
CA THR A 66 1.72 -0.12 -21.84
C THR A 66 0.33 0.19 -21.28
N THR A 67 0.28 0.67 -20.04
CA THR A 67 -0.96 1.14 -19.42
C THR A 67 -1.30 2.55 -19.89
N LYS A 68 -2.58 2.91 -19.87
CA LYS A 68 -2.98 4.33 -20.02
C LYS A 68 -2.68 5.03 -18.70
N LEU A 69 -2.14 6.23 -18.77
CA LEU A 69 -1.93 7.07 -17.60
C LEU A 69 -3.16 7.97 -17.39
N LEU A 70 -3.71 7.98 -16.18
CA LEU A 70 -4.75 8.92 -15.78
C LEU A 70 -4.09 10.16 -15.20
N TYR A 71 -4.01 11.20 -16.02
CA TYR A 71 -3.56 12.52 -15.57
C TYR A 71 -4.62 13.19 -14.69
N PRO A 72 -4.22 14.07 -13.76
CA PRO A 72 -5.13 14.88 -12.97
C PRO A 72 -5.90 15.86 -13.85
N VAL A 73 -7.03 15.40 -14.38
CA VAL A 73 -8.05 16.19 -15.08
C VAL A 73 -9.39 15.98 -14.36
N THR A 74 -10.29 16.95 -14.44
CA THR A 74 -11.50 17.05 -13.61
C THR A 74 -12.47 15.85 -13.71
N SER A 75 -12.36 15.01 -14.74
CA SER A 75 -13.15 13.78 -14.87
C SER A 75 -12.25 12.64 -15.35
N LYS A 76 -11.98 11.67 -14.47
CA LYS A 76 -11.14 10.51 -14.74
C LYS A 76 -12.02 9.28 -14.91
N ASN A 77 -12.23 8.81 -16.13
CA ASN A 77 -12.98 7.56 -16.33
C ASN A 77 -12.12 6.33 -15.98
N TYR A 78 -12.11 5.93 -14.71
CA TYR A 78 -11.36 4.78 -14.20
C TYR A 78 -11.84 3.44 -14.79
N ALA A 79 -13.12 3.35 -15.18
CA ALA A 79 -13.72 2.15 -15.78
C ALA A 79 -13.39 1.97 -17.28
N SER A 80 -12.85 3.00 -17.94
CA SER A 80 -12.56 2.96 -19.39
C SER A 80 -11.34 2.13 -19.78
N ASN A 81 -10.58 1.61 -18.82
CA ASN A 81 -9.35 0.87 -19.08
C ASN A 81 -9.28 -0.39 -18.22
N ALA A 82 -9.22 -1.56 -18.88
CA ALA A 82 -9.21 -2.87 -18.22
C ALA A 82 -8.07 -3.06 -17.21
N PHE A 83 -6.90 -2.44 -17.43
CA PHE A 83 -5.83 -2.49 -16.44
C PHE A 83 -6.19 -1.67 -15.20
N ILE A 84 -6.58 -0.41 -15.39
CA ILE A 84 -6.93 0.48 -14.26
C ILE A 84 -8.10 -0.10 -13.46
N ASP A 85 -9.13 -0.60 -14.14
CA ASP A 85 -10.26 -1.27 -13.47
C ASP A 85 -9.81 -2.50 -12.67
N ALA A 86 -8.86 -3.30 -13.19
CA ALA A 86 -8.30 -4.43 -12.44
C ALA A 86 -7.51 -3.98 -11.20
N GLU A 87 -6.73 -2.88 -11.29
CA GLU A 87 -5.98 -2.33 -10.15
C GLU A 87 -6.95 -1.80 -9.07
N TRP A 88 -8.00 -1.09 -9.47
CA TRP A 88 -9.06 -0.65 -8.55
C TRP A 88 -9.84 -1.82 -7.97
N SER A 89 -10.14 -2.84 -8.77
CA SER A 89 -10.79 -4.06 -8.28
C SER A 89 -9.94 -4.80 -7.25
N ALA A 90 -8.62 -4.87 -7.44
CA ALA A 90 -7.70 -5.42 -6.46
C ALA A 90 -7.74 -4.64 -5.14
N LEU A 91 -7.76 -3.31 -5.19
CA LEU A 91 -7.90 -2.48 -3.99
C LEU A 91 -9.27 -2.66 -3.32
N ARG A 92 -10.38 -2.61 -4.09
CA ARG A 92 -11.75 -2.81 -3.59
C ARG A 92 -11.95 -4.16 -2.90
N ASN A 93 -11.25 -5.19 -3.34
CA ASN A 93 -11.31 -6.52 -2.74
C ASN A 93 -10.46 -6.67 -1.47
N ARG A 94 -9.55 -5.73 -1.19
CA ARG A 94 -8.59 -5.82 -0.07
C ARG A 94 -8.83 -4.80 1.01
N LEU A 95 -9.18 -3.59 0.62
CA LEU A 95 -9.46 -2.48 1.52
C LEU A 95 -10.53 -2.81 2.58
N PRO A 96 -11.62 -3.55 2.28
CA PRO A 96 -12.60 -3.92 3.31
C PRO A 96 -12.07 -4.82 4.43
N HIS A 97 -10.94 -5.50 4.20
CA HIS A 97 -10.33 -6.46 5.11
C HIS A 97 -9.06 -5.93 5.78
N ALA A 98 -8.72 -4.66 5.57
CA ALA A 98 -7.53 -4.06 6.14
C ALA A 98 -7.78 -3.66 7.60
N PHE A 99 -6.88 -4.08 8.49
CA PHE A 99 -6.91 -3.68 9.91
C PHE A 99 -6.15 -2.37 10.16
N LEU A 100 -5.10 -2.12 9.38
CA LEU A 100 -4.29 -0.90 9.44
C LEU A 100 -4.31 -0.24 8.06
N LEU A 101 -4.69 1.02 8.00
CA LEU A 101 -4.67 1.84 6.78
C LEU A 101 -3.66 2.99 6.96
N THR A 102 -2.58 2.98 6.18
CA THR A 102 -1.59 4.07 6.19
C THR A 102 -1.74 4.92 4.93
N ILE A 103 -1.97 6.22 5.08
CA ILE A 103 -2.06 7.22 4.02
C ILE A 103 -0.78 8.05 4.04
N PHE A 104 0.01 8.00 2.98
CA PHE A 104 1.32 8.67 2.92
C PHE A 104 1.36 9.70 1.80
N GLY A 105 1.55 10.98 2.16
CA GLY A 105 1.83 12.07 1.23
C GLY A 105 0.76 12.32 0.17
N TYR A 106 -0.48 11.91 0.41
CA TYR A 106 -1.59 12.11 -0.50
C TYR A 106 -2.57 13.11 0.07
N GLY A 107 -2.79 14.20 -0.68
CA GLY A 107 -3.58 15.35 -0.22
C GLY A 107 -5.09 15.25 -0.45
N ALA A 108 -5.57 14.16 -1.05
CA ALA A 108 -6.96 14.03 -1.53
C ALA A 108 -7.47 15.29 -2.27
N PRO A 109 -6.76 15.78 -3.29
CA PRO A 109 -7.14 17.01 -3.97
C PRO A 109 -8.54 16.89 -4.60
N SER A 110 -9.24 18.02 -4.72
CA SER A 110 -10.60 18.06 -5.28
C SER A 110 -10.72 17.45 -6.69
N SER A 111 -9.64 17.50 -7.47
CA SER A 111 -9.52 16.85 -8.79
C SER A 111 -9.66 15.33 -8.76
N ASP A 112 -9.44 14.71 -7.60
CA ASP A 112 -9.43 13.26 -7.39
C ASP A 112 -10.57 12.82 -6.45
N SER A 113 -11.62 13.63 -6.35
CA SER A 113 -12.83 13.33 -5.56
C SER A 113 -13.45 11.96 -5.89
N GLU A 114 -13.44 11.55 -7.16
CA GLU A 114 -13.91 10.23 -7.57
C GLU A 114 -13.04 9.08 -7.00
N ALA A 115 -11.71 9.26 -6.93
CA ALA A 115 -10.84 8.26 -6.32
C ALA A 115 -11.07 8.16 -4.81
N VAL A 116 -11.28 9.30 -4.14
CA VAL A 116 -11.62 9.35 -2.71
C VAL A 116 -12.95 8.65 -2.47
N GLU A 117 -13.97 8.90 -3.29
CA GLU A 117 -15.26 8.25 -3.16
C GLU A 117 -15.17 6.73 -3.43
N LEU A 118 -14.40 6.30 -4.43
CA LEU A 118 -14.15 4.88 -4.68
C LEU A 118 -13.49 4.18 -3.48
N MET A 119 -12.46 4.81 -2.89
CA MET A 119 -11.83 4.30 -1.68
C MET A 119 -12.82 4.26 -0.52
N LYS A 120 -13.63 5.30 -0.35
CA LYS A 120 -14.65 5.37 0.71
C LYS A 120 -15.71 4.28 0.54
N CYS A 121 -16.22 4.06 -0.67
CA CYS A 121 -17.15 2.98 -0.95
C CYS A 121 -16.56 1.60 -0.61
N ALA A 122 -15.28 1.38 -0.89
CA ALA A 122 -14.58 0.14 -0.56
C ALA A 122 -14.25 0.02 0.94
N TRP A 123 -13.96 1.14 1.60
CA TRP A 123 -13.75 1.18 3.04
C TRP A 123 -15.05 0.92 3.81
N GLY A 124 -16.19 1.35 3.27
CA GLY A 124 -17.49 1.19 3.88
C GLY A 124 -17.74 2.18 5.02
N THR A 125 -18.64 1.81 5.92
CA THR A 125 -19.10 2.64 7.03
C THR A 125 -18.10 2.63 8.18
N THR A 126 -17.69 3.81 8.66
CA THR A 126 -16.74 3.94 9.77
C THR A 126 -17.26 3.28 11.05
N GLU A 127 -18.58 3.18 11.25
CA GLU A 127 -19.18 2.46 12.38
C GLU A 127 -18.87 0.96 12.42
N ASP A 128 -18.58 0.35 11.26
CA ASP A 128 -18.14 -1.04 11.18
C ASP A 128 -16.62 -1.17 11.35
N ARG A 129 -15.91 -0.04 11.53
CA ARG A 129 -14.45 0.07 11.59
C ARG A 129 -13.91 0.33 12.99
N ARG A 130 -14.54 -0.27 14.01
CA ARG A 130 -14.28 0.02 15.43
C ARG A 130 -12.97 -0.52 15.97
N PHE A 131 -12.29 -1.39 15.21
CA PHE A 131 -11.03 -2.00 15.64
C PHE A 131 -9.86 -1.61 14.74
N GLU A 132 -10.15 -1.06 13.58
CA GLU A 132 -9.19 -0.63 12.59
C GLU A 132 -8.46 0.63 13.04
N GLN A 133 -7.20 0.74 12.63
CA GLN A 133 -6.35 1.91 12.90
C GLN A 133 -6.01 2.60 11.59
N THR A 134 -6.08 3.93 11.58
CA THR A 134 -5.62 4.75 10.46
C THR A 134 -4.33 5.49 10.83
N GLU A 135 -3.37 5.55 9.92
CA GLU A 135 -2.17 6.37 10.04
C GLU A 135 -2.15 7.37 8.89
N ILE A 136 -1.95 8.65 9.19
CA ILE A 136 -1.80 9.70 8.18
C ILE A 136 -0.38 10.27 8.31
N VAL A 137 0.38 10.21 7.23
CA VAL A 137 1.74 10.73 7.18
C VAL A 137 1.80 11.86 6.16
N ASP A 138 1.82 13.09 6.65
CA ASP A 138 1.79 14.32 5.85
C ASP A 138 2.47 15.46 6.62
N ILE A 139 3.04 16.42 5.88
CA ILE A 139 3.69 17.61 6.46
C ILE A 139 2.69 18.73 6.75
N ARG A 140 1.45 18.59 6.29
CA ARG A 140 0.35 19.52 6.57
C ARG A 140 -0.07 19.51 8.03
N ASP A 141 -0.87 20.50 8.39
CA ASP A 141 -1.42 20.67 9.71
C ASP A 141 -2.39 19.51 10.09
N PRO A 142 -2.32 18.97 11.32
CA PRO A 142 -3.19 17.87 11.75
C PRO A 142 -4.70 18.16 11.64
N ASP A 143 -5.15 19.39 11.91
CA ASP A 143 -6.59 19.71 11.86
C ASP A 143 -7.11 19.67 10.41
N ASP A 144 -6.30 20.11 9.44
CA ASP A 144 -6.60 20.00 8.00
C ASP A 144 -6.64 18.53 7.54
N LEU A 145 -5.73 17.70 8.06
CA LEU A 145 -5.68 16.28 7.76
C LEU A 145 -6.88 15.54 8.34
N GLU A 146 -7.28 15.86 9.57
CA GLU A 146 -8.45 15.27 10.20
C GLU A 146 -9.70 15.53 9.37
N GLU A 147 -9.95 16.78 8.97
CA GLU A 147 -11.12 17.12 8.17
C GLU A 147 -11.07 16.49 6.76
N THR A 148 -9.89 16.42 6.14
CA THR A 148 -9.69 15.78 4.83
C THR A 148 -10.02 14.28 4.88
N TRP A 149 -9.57 13.59 5.93
CA TRP A 149 -9.60 12.13 6.02
C TRP A 149 -10.69 11.59 6.94
N LYS A 150 -11.49 12.47 7.56
CA LYS A 150 -12.66 12.18 8.40
C LYS A 150 -13.56 11.05 7.88
N PRO A 151 -13.83 10.92 6.56
CA PRO A 151 -14.67 9.82 6.07
C PRO A 151 -14.09 8.41 6.29
N PHE A 152 -12.81 8.28 6.60
CA PHE A 152 -12.13 7.00 6.83
C PHE A 152 -11.85 6.72 8.32
N ILE A 153 -11.98 7.74 9.18
CA ILE A 153 -11.60 7.66 10.59
C ILE A 153 -12.82 7.25 11.43
N HIS A 154 -12.68 6.17 12.20
CA HIS A 154 -13.65 5.84 13.25
C HIS A 154 -13.29 6.56 14.55
N THR A 155 -14.07 7.56 14.94
CA THR A 155 -13.89 8.35 16.18
C THR A 155 -12.46 8.90 16.37
N HIS A 156 -11.62 8.20 17.11
CA HIS A 156 -10.25 8.57 17.50
C HIS A 156 -9.20 7.58 17.00
N HIS A 157 -9.57 6.67 16.09
CA HIS A 157 -8.70 5.63 15.54
C HIS A 157 -7.80 6.17 14.42
N VAL A 158 -7.05 7.22 14.73
CA VAL A 158 -6.12 7.87 13.82
C VAL A 158 -4.86 8.32 14.55
N ASP A 159 -3.71 8.02 13.98
CA ASP A 159 -2.43 8.62 14.35
C ASP A 159 -1.91 9.46 13.19
N MET A 160 -1.38 10.65 13.48
CA MET A 160 -0.84 11.56 12.48
C MET A 160 0.65 11.79 12.70
N PHE A 161 1.44 11.67 11.64
CA PHE A 161 2.90 11.78 11.69
C PHE A 161 3.42 12.67 10.58
N HIS A 162 4.55 13.34 10.82
CA HIS A 162 5.29 14.05 9.76
C HIS A 162 6.35 13.17 9.08
N ASP A 163 6.69 12.02 9.67
CA ASP A 163 7.72 11.11 9.18
C ASP A 163 7.19 9.67 9.17
N LEU A 164 7.38 8.98 8.03
CA LEU A 164 6.96 7.59 7.85
C LEU A 164 7.63 6.66 8.86
N PHE A 165 8.86 6.97 9.30
CA PHE A 165 9.60 6.15 10.26
C PHE A 165 9.02 6.18 11.68
N ASP A 166 8.09 7.10 11.96
CA ASP A 166 7.43 7.20 13.26
C ASP A 166 6.14 6.38 13.33
N THR A 167 5.67 5.87 12.18
CA THR A 167 4.49 5.00 12.09
C THR A 167 4.66 3.68 12.84
N PHE A 168 3.54 3.11 13.28
CA PHE A 168 3.45 1.75 13.77
C PHE A 168 3.89 0.73 12.70
N LEU A 169 3.58 1.02 11.43
CA LEU A 169 4.02 0.22 10.28
C LEU A 169 5.55 0.05 10.24
N LEU A 170 6.32 1.13 10.39
CA LEU A 170 7.80 1.09 10.37
C LEU A 170 8.44 0.82 11.74
N SER A 171 7.66 0.90 12.81
CA SER A 171 8.07 0.41 14.14
C SER A 171 7.99 -1.11 14.25
N HIS A 172 7.14 -1.74 13.43
CA HIS A 172 6.97 -3.19 13.35
C HIS A 172 7.05 -3.72 11.90
N PRO A 173 8.17 -3.52 11.16
CA PRO A 173 8.26 -3.94 9.77
C PRO A 173 7.98 -5.42 9.60
N ARG A 174 7.12 -5.73 8.61
CA ARG A 174 6.65 -7.09 8.27
C ARG A 174 5.75 -7.77 9.31
N ARG A 175 5.59 -7.23 10.52
CA ARG A 175 4.75 -7.81 11.59
C ARG A 175 3.78 -6.81 12.23
N SER A 176 3.50 -5.69 11.56
CA SER A 176 2.66 -4.61 12.10
C SER A 176 1.27 -5.10 12.50
N ILE A 177 0.60 -5.88 11.66
CA ILE A 177 -0.74 -6.41 12.02
C ILE A 177 -0.68 -7.34 13.23
N GLU A 178 0.30 -8.26 13.31
CA GLU A 178 0.45 -9.14 14.47
C GLU A 178 0.79 -8.36 15.74
N ALA A 179 1.59 -7.30 15.61
CA ALA A 179 1.89 -6.39 16.70
C ALA A 179 0.63 -5.68 17.19
N ALA A 180 -0.16 -5.14 16.26
CA ALA A 180 -1.38 -4.41 16.56
C ALA A 180 -2.42 -5.34 17.21
N LEU A 181 -2.65 -6.54 16.68
CA LEU A 181 -3.58 -7.49 17.28
C LEU A 181 -3.15 -7.88 18.71
N LYS A 182 -1.86 -8.16 18.92
CA LYS A 182 -1.34 -8.46 20.27
C LYS A 182 -1.55 -7.29 21.24
N GLN A 183 -1.27 -6.08 20.81
CA GLN A 183 -1.37 -4.90 21.66
C GLN A 183 -2.83 -4.52 21.94
N TYR A 184 -3.64 -4.35 20.90
CA TYR A 184 -5.00 -3.82 21.01
C TYR A 184 -6.05 -4.86 21.38
N LEU A 185 -5.88 -6.14 21.00
CA LEU A 185 -6.85 -7.19 21.32
C LEU A 185 -6.40 -8.09 22.47
N GLU A 186 -5.10 -8.37 22.60
CA GLU A 186 -4.58 -9.26 23.64
C GLU A 186 -3.93 -8.53 24.83
N ALA A 187 -3.83 -7.20 24.80
CA ALA A 187 -3.13 -6.37 25.80
C ALA A 187 -1.67 -6.82 26.05
N LYS A 188 -0.99 -7.31 24.99
CA LYS A 188 0.40 -7.76 25.02
C LYS A 188 1.30 -6.80 24.27
N PHE A 189 2.02 -5.99 25.02
CA PHE A 189 3.04 -5.07 24.49
C PHE A 189 4.26 -5.85 24.03
N ILE A 190 4.53 -5.81 22.73
CA ILE A 190 5.75 -6.36 22.15
C ILE A 190 6.78 -5.25 21.94
N SER A 191 8.06 -5.60 22.01
CA SER A 191 9.13 -4.66 21.70
C SER A 191 9.11 -4.28 20.23
N GLU A 192 9.31 -2.98 19.97
CA GLU A 192 9.49 -2.45 18.63
C GLU A 192 10.77 -3.01 17.99
N ASN A 193 10.78 -3.06 16.66
CA ASN A 193 11.98 -3.33 15.89
C ASN A 193 12.03 -2.36 14.71
N ARG A 194 12.31 -1.10 15.03
CA ARG A 194 12.22 0.02 14.09
C ARG A 194 13.14 -0.20 12.89
N ALA A 195 12.64 0.15 11.70
CA ALA A 195 13.47 0.16 10.49
C ALA A 195 14.66 1.12 10.70
N PRO A 196 15.91 0.69 10.41
CA PRO A 196 17.08 1.53 10.66
C PRO A 196 17.13 2.71 9.68
N ARG A 197 17.57 3.87 10.18
CA ARG A 197 17.75 5.10 9.40
C ARG A 197 19.20 5.28 8.99
N GLY A 198 19.44 5.96 7.86
CA GLY A 198 20.80 6.30 7.40
C GLY A 198 21.63 5.12 6.89
N CYS A 199 21.02 3.95 6.70
CA CYS A 199 21.68 2.76 6.16
C CYS A 199 21.74 2.77 4.64
N SER A 200 22.77 2.10 4.11
CA SER A 200 22.84 1.73 2.71
C SER A 200 21.75 0.71 2.33
N LEU A 201 21.49 0.59 1.02
CA LEU A 201 20.53 -0.40 0.52
C LEU A 201 20.90 -1.83 0.95
N LEU A 202 22.18 -2.19 0.91
CA LEU A 202 22.64 -3.54 1.27
C LEU A 202 22.43 -3.85 2.75
N GLU A 203 22.65 -2.87 3.62
CA GLU A 203 22.37 -3.00 5.05
C GLU A 203 20.87 -3.15 5.30
N LEU A 204 20.04 -2.33 4.65
CA LEU A 204 18.58 -2.45 4.73
C LEU A 204 18.07 -3.81 4.24
N GLN A 205 18.64 -4.32 3.14
CA GLN A 205 18.31 -5.63 2.60
C GLN A 205 18.73 -6.75 3.55
N SER A 206 19.93 -6.66 4.13
CA SER A 206 20.42 -7.64 5.09
C SER A 206 19.54 -7.68 6.35
N TRP A 207 19.15 -6.51 6.86
CA TRP A 207 18.25 -6.39 8.00
C TRP A 207 16.86 -7.00 7.72
N HIS A 208 16.25 -6.68 6.57
CA HIS A 208 14.95 -7.27 6.18
C HIS A 208 15.02 -8.76 5.88
N ARG A 209 16.16 -9.25 5.35
CA ARG A 209 16.37 -10.68 5.08
C ARG A 209 16.33 -11.50 6.37
N ALA A 210 17.00 -11.02 7.42
CA ALA A 210 17.00 -11.68 8.72
C ALA A 210 15.56 -11.82 9.28
N LEU A 211 14.73 -10.79 9.13
CA LEU A 211 13.31 -10.86 9.52
C LEU A 211 12.53 -11.90 8.71
N ALA A 212 12.72 -11.92 7.38
CA ALA A 212 12.05 -12.87 6.51
C ALA A 212 12.49 -14.33 6.78
N GLU A 213 13.73 -14.57 7.20
CA GLU A 213 14.23 -15.90 7.59
C GLU A 213 13.56 -16.40 8.87
N ILE A 214 13.43 -15.54 9.89
CA ILE A 214 12.71 -15.87 11.12
C ILE A 214 11.25 -16.21 10.82
N GLU A 215 10.59 -15.43 9.96
CA GLU A 215 9.20 -15.68 9.53
C GLU A 215 9.05 -17.03 8.83
N ARG A 216 9.99 -17.39 7.94
CA ARG A 216 9.97 -18.69 7.24
C ARG A 216 10.13 -19.84 8.22
N ALA A 217 11.07 -19.73 9.18
CA ALA A 217 11.27 -20.76 10.20
C ALA A 217 10.00 -21.01 11.03
N HIS A 218 9.28 -19.95 11.42
CA HIS A 218 8.03 -20.07 12.19
C HIS A 218 6.85 -20.63 11.40
N ARG A 219 6.86 -20.56 10.06
CA ARG A 219 5.81 -21.18 9.22
C ARG A 219 6.06 -22.67 8.98
N SER A 220 7.28 -23.14 9.16
CA SER A 220 7.69 -24.53 8.96
C SER A 220 7.58 -25.39 10.23
N THR A 221 7.21 -24.78 11.35
CA THR A 221 6.95 -25.41 12.65
C THR A 221 5.45 -25.43 12.94
#